data_AF-A0A0A9ESM5-F1
#
_entry.id   AF-A0A0A9ESM5-F1
#
_cell.length_a   1.000
_cell.length_b   1.000
_cell.length_c   1.000
_cell.angle_alpha   90.00
_cell.angle_beta   90.00
_cell.angle_gamma   90.00
#
_symmetry.space_group_name_H-M   'P 1'
#
loop_
_entity.id
_entity.type
_entity.pdbx_description
1 polymer ?
#
loop_
_entity_poly.entity_id
_entity_poly.type
_entity_poly.pdbx_seq_one_letter_code
_entity_poly.pdbx_strand_id
1 'polypeptide(L)'
;MPHELEIRCGGWLGAGIREEYAYYADVCFRAFGDRVKFWTTFDEPNLFTKFQNMLGAYPPNHCSPPFGSRNSGNSNREPYVAAHNIILSHAAAVRNYKENYQQCKAARSGL
;
A
#
# COMPACT_ATOMS: atom_id res chain seq x y z
N MET A 1 -5.10 0.65 7.34
CA MET A 1 -5.59 1.67 6.38
C MET A 1 -6.77 2.39 7.01
N PRO A 2 -6.92 3.72 6.85
CA PRO A 2 -8.09 4.46 7.35
C PRO A 2 -9.40 3.85 6.84
N HIS A 3 -10.38 3.67 7.72
CA HIS A 3 -11.69 3.08 7.36
C HIS A 3 -12.40 3.89 6.26
N GLU A 4 -12.22 5.21 6.25
CA GLU A 4 -12.79 6.10 5.25
C GLU A 4 -12.36 5.76 3.81
N LEU A 5 -11.14 5.24 3.61
CA LEU A 5 -10.66 4.81 2.28
C LEU A 5 -11.33 3.51 1.83
N GLU A 6 -11.74 2.66 2.77
CA GLU A 6 -12.57 1.48 2.45
C GLU A 6 -13.92 1.94 1.89
N ILE A 7 -14.56 2.92 2.54
CA ILE A 7 -15.86 3.45 2.15
C ILE A 7 -15.79 4.20 0.81
N ARG A 8 -14.83 5.13 0.66
CA ARG A 8 -14.79 6.05 -0.50
C ARG A 8 -14.20 5.44 -1.75
N CYS A 9 -13.21 4.55 -1.63
CA CYS A 9 -12.50 4.01 -2.78
C CYS A 9 -12.34 2.48 -2.75
N GLY A 10 -13.10 1.75 -1.92
CA GLY A 10 -13.02 0.29 -1.86
C GLY A 10 -11.66 -0.22 -1.36
N GLY A 11 -10.95 0.61 -0.60
CA GLY A 11 -9.68 0.27 0.01
C GLY A 11 -8.66 -0.24 -0.99
N TRP A 12 -8.04 -1.38 -0.69
CA TRP A 12 -7.03 -1.98 -1.57
C TRP A 12 -7.59 -2.56 -2.88
N LEU A 13 -8.91 -2.70 -3.01
CA LEU A 13 -9.52 -3.17 -4.26
C LEU A 13 -9.74 -2.05 -5.28
N GLY A 14 -9.89 -0.80 -4.84
CA GLY A 14 -10.05 0.33 -5.76
C GLY A 14 -8.74 1.02 -6.12
N ALA A 15 -8.66 1.49 -7.37
CA ALA A 15 -7.44 2.12 -7.89
C ALA A 15 -7.09 3.46 -7.21
N GLY A 16 -8.06 4.15 -6.60
CA GLY A 16 -7.86 5.42 -5.91
C GLY A 16 -6.87 5.33 -4.74
N ILE A 17 -6.72 4.14 -4.13
CA ILE A 17 -5.78 3.93 -3.02
C ILE A 17 -4.33 4.24 -3.37
N ARG A 18 -3.99 4.17 -4.67
CA ARG A 18 -2.64 4.43 -5.18
C ARG A 18 -2.25 5.88 -4.95
N GLU A 19 -3.16 6.81 -5.24
CA GLU A 19 -2.95 8.24 -5.07
C GLU A 19 -2.96 8.62 -3.58
N GLU A 20 -3.91 8.06 -2.82
CA GLU A 20 -4.03 8.28 -1.38
C GLU A 20 -2.77 7.80 -0.63
N TYR A 21 -2.25 6.61 -0.98
CA TYR A 21 -1.00 6.12 -0.39
C TYR A 21 0.22 6.93 -0.83
N ALA A 22 0.30 7.35 -2.10
CA ALA A 22 1.40 8.20 -2.56
C ALA A 22 1.43 9.55 -1.82
N TYR A 23 0.26 10.14 -1.58
CA TYR A 23 0.13 11.35 -0.77
C TYR A 23 0.52 11.12 0.68
N TYR A 24 0.05 10.04 1.32
CA TYR A 24 0.47 9.66 2.66
C TYR A 24 2.00 9.53 2.77
N ALA A 25 2.63 8.81 1.84
CA ALA A 25 4.07 8.64 1.81
C ALA A 25 4.81 9.98 1.65
N ASP A 26 4.32 10.88 0.77
CA ASP A 26 4.87 12.23 0.61
C ASP A 26 4.87 13.04 1.91
N VAL A 27 3.74 13.03 2.61
CA VAL A 27 3.61 13.71 3.91
C VAL A 27 4.62 13.15 4.91
N CYS A 28 4.78 11.82 4.98
CA CYS A 28 5.77 11.19 5.85
C CYS A 28 7.21 11.56 5.47
N PHE A 29 7.57 11.52 4.19
CA PHE A 29 8.93 11.86 3.74
C PHE A 29 9.26 13.31 4.04
N ARG A 30 8.34 14.24 3.81
CA ARG A 30 8.52 15.65 4.09
C ARG A 30 8.62 15.95 5.59
N ALA A 31 7.81 15.28 6.41
CA ALA A 31 7.79 15.53 7.85
C ALA A 31 8.98 14.89 8.61
N PHE A 32 9.49 13.76 8.12
CA PHE A 32 10.44 12.94 8.88
C PHE A 32 11.72 12.56 8.13
N GLY A 33 11.84 12.86 6.84
CA GLY A 33 12.99 12.48 6.00
C GLY A 33 14.31 13.12 6.41
N ASP A 34 14.26 14.20 7.20
CA ASP A 34 15.43 14.81 7.83
C ASP A 34 16.14 13.84 8.80
N ARG A 35 15.38 13.00 9.51
CA ARG A 35 15.87 12.05 10.52
C ARG A 35 15.79 10.58 10.09
N VAL A 36 14.73 10.19 9.37
CA VAL A 36 14.50 8.81 8.95
C VAL A 36 15.17 8.55 7.60
N LYS A 37 16.14 7.62 7.58
CA LYS A 37 16.96 7.31 6.38
C LYS A 37 16.62 5.98 5.71
N PHE A 38 15.85 5.14 6.37
CA PHE A 38 15.43 3.84 5.87
C PHE A 38 13.91 3.74 5.96
N TRP A 39 13.29 3.38 4.84
CA TRP A 39 11.86 3.35 4.69
C TRP A 39 11.43 2.00 4.14
N THR A 40 10.43 1.40 4.79
CA THR A 40 9.65 0.29 4.25
C THR A 40 8.26 0.84 3.94
N THR A 41 7.75 0.51 2.75
CA THR A 41 6.44 1.00 2.29
C THR A 41 5.31 0.13 2.84
N PHE A 42 5.43 -1.17 2.62
CA PHE A 42 4.45 -2.18 3.04
C PHE A 42 5.14 -3.28 3.82
N ASP A 43 4.48 -3.73 4.86
CA ASP A 43 4.84 -4.93 5.60
C ASP A 43 3.96 -6.09 5.12
N GLU A 44 4.60 -7.24 4.88
CA GLU A 44 3.97 -8.53 4.51
C GLU A 44 2.74 -8.46 3.56
N PRO A 45 2.84 -7.83 2.36
CA PRO A 45 1.69 -7.66 1.47
C PRO A 45 1.07 -8.98 0.99
N ASN A 46 1.88 -10.05 0.91
CA ASN A 46 1.43 -11.40 0.61
C ASN A 46 0.48 -11.96 1.69
N LEU A 47 0.79 -11.75 2.97
CA LEU A 47 -0.06 -12.22 4.07
C LEU A 47 -1.29 -11.34 4.18
N PHE A 48 -1.12 -10.02 4.11
CA PHE A 48 -2.20 -9.05 4.16
C PHE A 48 -3.29 -9.34 3.11
N THR A 49 -2.91 -9.47 1.83
CA THR A 49 -3.86 -9.75 0.74
C THR A 49 -4.52 -11.13 0.86
N LYS A 50 -3.78 -12.15 1.32
CA LYS A 50 -4.33 -13.50 1.57
C LYS A 50 -5.37 -13.48 2.70
N PHE A 51 -5.05 -12.90 3.85
CA PHE A 51 -5.94 -12.91 5.00
C PHE A 51 -7.13 -11.98 4.84
N GLN A 52 -7.02 -10.88 4.10
CA GLN A 52 -8.15 -9.97 3.86
C GLN A 52 -9.11 -10.46 2.79
N ASN A 53 -8.58 -10.93 1.65
CA ASN A 53 -9.36 -11.11 0.42
C ASN A 53 -9.43 -12.56 -0.08
N MET A 54 -8.66 -13.49 0.50
CA MET A 54 -8.74 -14.92 0.17
C MET A 54 -9.43 -15.70 1.29
N LEU A 55 -8.92 -15.58 2.52
CA LEU A 55 -9.42 -16.31 3.69
C LEU A 55 -10.46 -15.52 4.49
N GLY A 56 -10.54 -14.20 4.29
CA GLY A 56 -11.44 -13.32 5.03
C GLY A 56 -11.19 -13.31 6.54
N ALA A 57 -9.97 -13.60 7.00
CA ALA A 57 -9.59 -13.57 8.41
C ALA A 57 -9.36 -12.15 8.92
N TYR A 58 -8.91 -11.22 8.06
CA TYR A 58 -8.68 -9.81 8.40
C TYR A 58 -9.73 -8.91 7.73
N PRO A 59 -10.08 -7.74 8.32
CA PRO A 59 -10.98 -6.77 7.71
C PRO A 59 -10.51 -6.38 6.30
N PRO A 60 -11.39 -6.24 5.29
CA PRO A 60 -12.87 -6.26 5.36
C PRO A 60 -13.49 -7.67 5.37
N ASN A 61 -12.68 -8.71 5.58
CA ASN A 61 -13.10 -10.10 5.69
C ASN A 61 -13.78 -10.64 4.42
N HIS A 62 -13.24 -10.27 3.26
CA HIS A 62 -13.68 -10.77 1.97
C HIS A 62 -13.20 -12.20 1.74
N CYS A 63 -14.12 -13.10 1.46
CA CYS A 63 -13.83 -14.42 0.94
C CYS A 63 -15.01 -15.00 0.16
N SER A 64 -14.71 -16.07 -0.58
CA SER A 64 -15.66 -16.93 -1.28
C SER A 64 -15.27 -18.41 -1.09
N PRO A 65 -16.20 -19.36 -1.23
CA PRO A 65 -15.86 -20.79 -1.29
C PRO A 65 -14.83 -21.10 -2.39
N PRO A 66 -13.97 -22.12 -2.22
CA PRO A 66 -13.85 -23.00 -1.04
C PRO A 66 -12.96 -22.42 0.09
N PHE A 67 -12.44 -21.19 -0.07
CA PHE A 67 -11.46 -20.60 0.85
C PHE A 67 -12.07 -20.01 2.12
N GLY A 68 -13.37 -19.71 2.10
CA GLY A 68 -14.15 -19.31 3.26
C GLY A 68 -15.63 -19.59 3.07
N SER A 69 -16.39 -19.51 4.16
CA SER A 69 -17.84 -19.73 4.16
C SER A 69 -18.66 -18.48 3.81
N ARG A 70 -18.04 -17.31 3.81
CA ARG A 70 -18.69 -16.05 3.40
C ARG A 70 -18.68 -15.93 1.89
N ASN A 71 -19.64 -15.19 1.35
CA ASN A 71 -19.73 -14.84 -0.07
C ASN A 71 -19.71 -13.31 -0.21
N SER A 72 -18.74 -12.68 0.44
CA SER A 72 -18.59 -11.22 0.55
C SER A 72 -17.59 -10.64 -0.47
N GLY A 73 -16.86 -11.50 -1.19
CA GLY A 73 -15.90 -11.10 -2.22
C GLY A 73 -15.58 -12.26 -3.16
N ASN A 74 -14.45 -12.17 -3.87
CA ASN A 74 -13.96 -13.20 -4.78
C ASN A 74 -12.50 -13.59 -4.46
N SER A 75 -12.33 -14.72 -3.76
CA SER A 75 -11.02 -15.23 -3.33
C SER A 75 -10.07 -15.60 -4.47
N ASN A 76 -10.58 -15.79 -5.70
CA ASN A 76 -9.78 -16.08 -6.89
C ASN A 76 -9.34 -14.81 -7.64
N ARG A 77 -9.79 -13.62 -7.23
CA ARG A 77 -9.54 -12.36 -7.94
C ARG A 77 -9.03 -11.25 -7.03
N GLU A 78 -9.72 -11.01 -5.94
CA GLU A 78 -9.49 -9.85 -5.06
C GLU A 78 -8.10 -9.81 -4.43
N PRO A 79 -7.49 -10.94 -3.98
CA PRO A 79 -6.12 -10.92 -3.47
C PRO A 79 -5.13 -10.36 -4.50
N TYR A 80 -5.32 -10.68 -5.78
CA TYR A 80 -4.45 -10.24 -6.87
C TYR A 80 -4.68 -8.78 -7.23
N VAL A 81 -5.94 -8.31 -7.23
CA VAL A 81 -6.27 -6.90 -7.43
C VAL A 81 -5.66 -6.06 -6.31
N ALA A 82 -5.82 -6.48 -5.06
CA ALA A 82 -5.24 -5.82 -3.89
C ALA A 82 -3.71 -5.78 -3.97
N ALA A 83 -3.07 -6.93 -4.26
CA ALA A 83 -1.62 -7.00 -4.43
C ALA A 83 -1.11 -6.07 -5.55
N HIS A 84 -1.83 -6.01 -6.68
CA HIS A 84 -1.47 -5.13 -7.79
C HIS A 84 -1.53 -3.65 -7.39
N ASN A 85 -2.59 -3.23 -6.68
CA ASN A 85 -2.69 -1.87 -6.17
C ASN A 85 -1.59 -1.55 -5.15
N ILE A 86 -1.26 -2.48 -4.25
CA ILE A 86 -0.15 -2.32 -3.30
C ILE A 86 1.18 -2.14 -4.03
N ILE A 87 1.48 -2.97 -5.04
CA ILE A 87 2.72 -2.88 -5.84
C ILE A 87 2.81 -1.53 -6.57
N LEU A 88 1.71 -1.06 -7.16
CA LEU A 88 1.70 0.25 -7.83
C LEU A 88 1.84 1.41 -6.84
N SER A 89 1.22 1.29 -5.65
CA SER A 89 1.37 2.27 -4.57
C SER A 89 2.82 2.33 -4.05
N HIS A 90 3.46 1.17 -3.91
CA HIS A 90 4.89 1.06 -3.59
C HIS A 90 5.74 1.77 -4.65
N ALA A 91 5.52 1.46 -5.93
CA ALA A 91 6.27 2.05 -7.03
C ALA A 91 6.13 3.58 -7.06
N ALA A 92 4.91 4.10 -6.84
CA ALA A 92 4.64 5.53 -6.78
C ALA A 92 5.37 6.20 -5.59
N ALA A 93 5.30 5.61 -4.40
CA ALA A 93 5.99 6.13 -3.22
C ALA A 93 7.51 6.10 -3.37
N VAL A 94 8.09 5.01 -3.90
CA VAL A 94 9.53 4.89 -4.15
C VAL A 94 9.99 5.88 -5.21
N ARG A 95 9.21 6.08 -6.28
CA ARG A 95 9.52 7.09 -7.29
C ARG A 95 9.56 8.50 -6.67
N ASN A 96 8.52 8.85 -5.90
CA ASN A 96 8.47 10.14 -5.19
C ASN A 96 9.68 10.31 -4.26
N TYR A 97 10.00 9.29 -3.46
CA TYR A 97 11.16 9.32 -2.58
C TYR A 97 12.45 9.60 -3.35
N LYS A 98 12.70 8.87 -4.45
CA LYS A 98 13.92 9.02 -5.26
C LYS A 98 14.05 10.40 -5.90
N GLU A 99 12.96 10.93 -6.43
CA GLU A 99 12.96 12.20 -7.16
C GLU A 99 13.06 13.40 -6.23
N ASN A 100 12.40 13.35 -5.06
CA ASN A 100 12.21 14.54 -4.22
C ASN A 100 12.93 14.50 -2.86
N TYR A 101 13.28 13.31 -2.35
CA TYR A 101 13.74 13.16 -0.96
C TYR A 101 15.06 12.40 -0.82
N GLN A 102 15.42 11.57 -1.80
CA GLN A 102 16.70 10.90 -1.85
C GLN A 102 17.75 11.88 -2.35
N GLN A 103 18.16 12.78 -1.46
CA GLN A 103 19.34 13.61 -1.69
C GLN A 103 20.52 12.68 -1.93
N CYS A 104 21.04 12.73 -3.16
CA CYS A 104 22.33 12.14 -3.48
C CYS A 104 23.32 12.67 -2.45
N LYS A 105 23.96 11.78 -1.68
CA LYS A 105 25.13 12.10 -0.84
C LYS A 105 26.34 12.48 -1.71
N ALA A 106 26.14 13.36 -2.69
CA ALA A 106 27.11 13.83 -3.66
C ALA A 106 27.04 15.36 -3.89
N ALA A 107 26.24 16.09 -3.10
CA ALA A 107 26.29 17.56 -3.04
C ALA A 107 26.96 18.07 -1.75
N ARG A 108 27.97 17.33 -1.26
CA ARG A 108 28.89 17.77 -0.19
C ARG A 108 30.36 17.54 -0.55
N SER A 109 30.68 17.67 -1.84
CA SER A 109 32.06 17.80 -2.33
C SER A 109 32.08 18.99 -3.29
N GLY A 110 32.23 20.18 -2.74
CA GLY A 110 32.19 21.44 -3.49
C GLY A 110 32.57 22.60 -2.58
N LEU A 111 33.89 22.83 -2.51
CA LEU A 111 34.68 23.77 -1.70
C LEU A 111 35.11 23.26 -0.32
#